data_AF-A0A4U2YHX8-F1
#
_entry.id   AF-A0A4U2YHX8-F1
#
_cell.length_a   1.000
_cell.length_b   1.000
_cell.length_c   1.000
_cell.angle_alpha   90.00
_cell.angle_beta   90.00
_cell.angle_gamma   90.00
#
_symmetry.space_group_name_H-M   'P 1'
#
loop_
_entity.id
_entity.type
_entity.pdbx_description
1 polymer ?
#
loop_
_entity_poly.entity_id
_entity_poly.type
_entity_poly.pdbx_seq_one_letter_code
_entity_poly.pdbx_strand_id
1 'polypeptide(L)' 'MRFKAKKNIYWEDWGHMRRVFIAGRVYDGVLHSDGKVTGYSPYFDVDDYVSADEIEIVN' A
#
# COMPACT_ATOMS: atom_id res chain seq x y z
N MET A 1 -6.38 -8.73 4.62
CA MET A 1 -6.94 -8.65 3.25
C MET A 1 -5.80 -8.46 2.28
N ARG A 2 -6.03 -8.61 0.97
CA ARG A 2 -5.00 -8.40 -0.05
C ARG A 2 -5.40 -7.31 -1.01
N PHE A 3 -4.42 -6.60 -1.56
CA PHE A 3 -4.66 -5.61 -2.60
C PHE A 3 -3.57 -5.66 -3.65
N LYS A 4 -3.93 -5.33 -4.89
CA LYS A 4 -3.01 -5.12 -6.01
C LYS A 4 -2.73 -3.64 -6.17
N ALA A 5 -1.46 -3.24 -6.25
CA ALA A 5 -1.11 -1.87 -6.54
C ALA A 5 -1.38 -1.56 -8.03
N LYS A 6 -2.20 -0.54 -8.32
CA LYS A 6 -2.51 -0.13 -9.71
C LYS A 6 -1.36 0.63 -10.36
N LYS A 7 -0.55 1.31 -9.56
CA LYS A 7 0.65 2.07 -9.95
C LYS A 7 1.76 1.86 -8.92
N ASN A 8 2.95 2.40 -9.18
CA ASN A 8 3.99 2.45 -8.14
C ASN A 8 3.57 3.45 -7.07
N ILE A 9 3.57 3.03 -5.81
CA ILE A 9 3.17 3.85 -4.67
C ILE A 9 4.43 4.19 -3.88
N TYR A 10 4.52 5.45 -3.49
CA TYR A 10 5.66 5.98 -2.77
C TYR A 10 5.20 6.68 -1.50
N TRP A 11 5.92 6.46 -0.41
CA TRP A 11 5.70 7.15 0.86
C TRP A 11 6.89 8.02 1.20
N GLU A 12 6.60 9.12 1.89
CA GLU A 12 7.60 10.02 2.42
C GLU A 12 8.17 9.38 3.69
N ASP A 13 9.49 9.26 3.74
CA ASP A 13 10.24 8.68 4.84
C ASP A 13 11.50 9.53 5.04
N TRP A 14 11.44 10.43 6.04
CA TRP A 14 12.58 11.23 6.51
C TRP A 14 13.26 12.06 5.40
N GLY A 15 12.46 12.71 4.56
CA GLY A 15 12.88 13.52 3.42
C GLY A 15 13.05 12.74 2.11
N HIS A 16 12.77 11.43 2.10
CA HIS A 16 12.97 10.59 0.94
C HIS A 16 11.68 9.90 0.49
N MET A 17 11.37 9.97 -0.80
CA MET A 17 10.27 9.21 -1.38
C MET A 17 10.68 7.75 -1.61
N ARG A 18 10.20 6.85 -0.76
CA ARG A 18 10.45 5.41 -0.83
C ARG A 18 9.36 4.71 -1.62
N ARG A 19 9.72 3.91 -2.62
CA ARG A 19 8.75 3.11 -3.37
C ARG A 19 8.30 1.90 -2.55
N VAL A 20 7.17 2.01 -1.87
CA VAL A 20 6.67 0.96 -0.97
C VAL A 20 5.92 -0.16 -1.70
N PHE A 21 5.23 0.16 -2.80
CA PHE A 21 4.51 -0.83 -3.61
C PHE A 21 4.85 -0.69 -5.09
N ILE A 22 5.15 -1.83 -5.71
CA ILE A 22 5.38 -1.96 -7.15
C ILE A 22 4.05 -2.23 -7.85
N ALA A 23 3.80 -1.48 -8.93
CA ALA A 23 2.63 -1.64 -9.79
C ALA A 23 2.43 -3.10 -10.24
N GLY A 24 1.20 -3.56 -10.22
CA GLY A 24 0.78 -4.88 -10.68
C GLY A 24 1.00 -6.03 -9.68
N ARG A 25 1.72 -5.80 -8.57
CA ARG A 25 1.94 -6.81 -7.52
C ARG A 25 0.85 -6.75 -6.46
N VAL A 26 0.67 -7.89 -5.78
CA VAL A 26 -0.29 -8.07 -4.68
C VAL A 26 0.45 -8.04 -3.35
N TYR A 27 -0.15 -7.35 -2.38
CA TYR A 27 0.38 -7.16 -1.04
C TYR A 27 -0.68 -7.45 0.01
N ASP A 28 -0.23 -7.83 1.21
CA ASP A 28 -1.10 -7.96 2.37
C ASP A 28 -1.34 -6.59 3.02
N GLY A 29 -2.52 -6.43 3.61
CA GLY A 29 -2.92 -5.23 4.31
C GLY A 29 -4.17 -5.43 5.18
N VAL A 30 -4.62 -4.33 5.78
CA VAL A 30 -5.81 -4.29 6.66
C VAL A 30 -6.83 -3.33 6.06
N LEU A 31 -8.08 -3.78 5.96
CA LEU A 31 -9.24 -2.93 5.70
C LEU A 31 -9.83 -2.51 7.05
N HIS A 32 -9.84 -1.21 7.33
CA HIS A 32 -10.42 -0.67 8.54
C HIS A 32 -11.93 -0.45 8.38
N SER A 33 -12.64 -0.34 9.50
CA SER A 33 -14.10 -0.14 9.51
C SER A 33 -14.56 1.16 8.85
N ASP A 34 -13.66 2.15 8.75
CA ASP A 34 -13.91 3.43 8.09
C ASP A 34 -13.65 3.39 6.56
N GLY A 35 -13.29 2.22 6.03
CA GLY A 35 -13.00 2.02 4.61
C GLY A 35 -11.57 2.35 4.19
N LYS A 36 -10.71 2.80 5.12
CA LYS A 36 -9.29 2.99 4.83
C LYS A 36 -8.55 1.67 4.75
N VAL A 37 -7.45 1.66 4.00
CA VAL A 37 -6.58 0.51 3.85
C VAL A 37 -5.19 0.86 4.37
N THR A 38 -4.63 0.04 5.26
CA THR A 38 -3.21 0.08 5.62
C THR A 38 -2.48 -1.01 4.86
N GLY A 39 -1.40 -0.66 4.18
CA GLY A 39 -0.56 -1.62 3.46
C GLY A 39 0.69 -1.98 4.24
N TYR A 40 1.05 -3.26 4.25
CA TYR A 40 2.32 -3.71 4.81
C TYR A 40 3.36 -3.80 3.70
N SER A 41 4.37 -2.92 3.73
CA SER A 41 5.46 -2.98 2.77
C SER A 41 6.33 -4.22 3.04
N PRO A 42 6.50 -5.14 2.08
CA PRO A 42 7.44 -6.25 2.25
C PRO A 42 8.91 -5.84 2.01
N TYR A 43 9.14 -4.61 1.54
CA TYR A 43 10.46 -4.12 1.13
C TYR A 43 11.09 -3.16 2.16
N PHE A 44 10.28 -2.65 3.07
CA PHE A 44 10.65 -1.63 4.03
C PHE A 44 9.86 -1.90 5.31
N ASP A 45 10.45 -1.63 6.47
CA ASP A 45 9.79 -1.79 7.77
C ASP A 45 8.87 -0.59 8.07
N VAL A 46 7.92 -0.34 7.15
CA VAL A 46 6.95 0.75 7.22
C VAL A 46 5.56 0.26 6.81
N ASP A 47 4.56 0.75 7.53
CA ASP A 47 3.15 0.59 7.24
C ASP A 47 2.43 1.93 7.35
N ASP A 48 1.53 2.19 6.41
CA ASP A 48 0.76 3.43 6.33
C ASP A 48 -0.49 3.22 5.46
N TYR A 49 -1.33 4.24 5.43
CA TYR A 49 -2.53 4.27 4.61
C TYR A 49 -2.19 4.27 3.12
N VAL A 50 -2.93 3.44 2.39
CA VAL A 50 -2.91 3.40 0.94
C VAL A 50 -4.24 3.91 0.43
N SER A 51 -4.18 4.82 -0.55
CA SER A 51 -5.39 5.39 -1.11
C SER A 51 -6.11 4.38 -2.01
N ALA A 52 -7.45 4.30 -1.88
CA ALA A 52 -8.27 3.31 -2.57
C ALA A 52 -8.26 3.45 -4.10
N ASP A 53 -7.95 4.65 -4.63
CA ASP A 53 -7.76 4.87 -6.07
C ASP A 53 -6.46 4.25 -6.59
N GLU A 54 -5.45 4.07 -5.74
CA GLU A 54 -4.13 3.53 -6.09
C GLU A 54 -4.05 2.01 -6.01
N ILE A 55 -5.06 1.37 -5.43
CA ILE A 55 -5.12 -0.08 -5.23
C ILE A 55 -6.42 -0.68 -5.73
N GLU A 56 -6.37 -1.98 -5.98
CA GLU A 56 -7.52 -2.83 -6.24
C GLU A 56 -7.55 -3.91 -5.16
N ILE A 57 -8.63 -3.96 -4.36
CA ILE A 57 -8.79 -5.02 -3.35
C ILE A 57 -8.97 -6.35 -4.08
N VAL A 58 -8.18 -7.36 -3.70
CA VAL A 58 -8.25 -8.70 -4.25
C VAL A 58 -8.57 -9.70 -3.14
N ASN A 59 -9.42 -10.68 -3.45
CA ASN A 59 -9.88 -11.71 -2.52
C ASN A 59 -8.75 -12.70 -2.18
#